data_AF-A0A395JNJ5-F1
#
_entry.id   AF-A0A395JNJ5-F1
#
_cell.length_a   1.000
_cell.length_b   1.000
_cell.length_c   1.000
_cell.angle_alpha   90.00
_cell.angle_beta   90.00
_cell.angle_gamma   90.00
#
_symmetry.space_group_name_H-M   'P 1'
#
loop_
_entity.id
_entity.type
_entity.pdbx_description
1 polymer ?
#
loop_
_entity_poly.entity_id
_entity_poly.type
_entity_poly.pdbx_seq_one_letter_code
_entity_poly.pdbx_strand_id
1 'polypeptide(L)'
;MSDKHHSRLNSMRYLLMLLALLLSGCASNVVVKSNIPTPLIERLPIVGAIRYTDDFENYRYTETEKKRALQTLDFTDAQRVMFNQIFGSLMTVVPLDSPDRQLVIEPEILDMQYTAPRETKLNQYEIWIKYRIKLVDADEQKIADWIIKGYGKTPTAMLGSSGAGFSSAANIALRDVGAQLSIGFARQARIRALVKRNAESSSSIELATQSQAELNTKAQDEEVEE
;
A
#
# COMPACT_ATOMS: atom_id res chain seq x y z
N MET A 1 -5.80 70.30 -16.79
CA MET A 1 -6.84 69.30 -16.45
C MET A 1 -6.51 67.90 -17.01
N SER A 2 -5.23 67.57 -17.22
CA SER A 2 -4.79 66.34 -17.93
C SER A 2 -4.19 65.26 -16.99
N ASP A 3 -3.59 65.63 -15.85
CA ASP A 3 -2.93 64.67 -14.94
C ASP A 3 -3.85 63.71 -14.17
N LYS A 4 -5.12 64.08 -13.92
CA LYS A 4 -6.06 63.20 -13.20
C LYS A 4 -6.46 61.96 -13.98
N HIS A 5 -6.30 61.97 -15.31
CA HIS A 5 -6.66 60.84 -16.16
C HIS A 5 -5.60 59.72 -16.14
N HIS A 6 -4.31 60.09 -16.02
CA HIS A 6 -3.21 59.13 -15.95
C HIS A 6 -3.16 58.37 -14.62
N SER A 7 -3.45 59.01 -13.48
CA SER A 7 -3.42 58.32 -12.18
C SER A 7 -4.57 57.31 -12.01
N ARG A 8 -5.78 57.63 -12.53
CA ARG A 8 -6.94 56.72 -12.51
C ARG A 8 -6.71 55.48 -13.37
N LEU A 9 -6.03 55.63 -14.50
CA LEU A 9 -5.72 54.50 -15.39
C LEU A 9 -4.69 53.54 -14.78
N ASN A 10 -3.71 54.08 -14.05
CA ASN A 10 -2.71 53.26 -13.35
C ASN A 10 -3.34 52.53 -12.14
N SER A 11 -4.17 53.19 -11.32
CA SER A 11 -4.88 52.53 -10.22
C SER A 11 -5.82 51.41 -10.69
N MET A 12 -6.49 51.57 -11.84
CA MET A 12 -7.33 50.51 -12.44
C MET A 12 -6.50 49.30 -12.87
N ARG A 13 -5.29 49.52 -13.42
CA ARG A 13 -4.38 48.43 -13.82
C ARG A 13 -3.84 47.66 -12.62
N TYR A 14 -3.50 48.35 -11.53
CA TYR A 14 -3.09 47.69 -10.29
C TYR A 14 -4.21 46.87 -9.64
N LEU A 15 -5.45 47.39 -9.67
CA LEU A 15 -6.62 46.66 -9.16
C LEU A 15 -6.92 45.40 -9.99
N LEU A 16 -6.79 45.48 -11.32
CA LEU A 16 -6.92 44.32 -12.23
C LEU A 16 -5.79 43.29 -12.04
N MET A 17 -4.55 43.72 -11.79
CA MET A 17 -3.46 42.79 -11.46
C MET A 17 -3.67 42.11 -10.11
N LEU A 18 -4.14 42.85 -9.09
CA LEU A 18 -4.44 42.30 -7.78
C LEU A 18 -5.60 41.30 -7.84
N LEU A 19 -6.62 41.60 -8.64
CA LEU A 19 -7.75 40.71 -8.91
C LEU A 19 -7.32 39.46 -9.70
N ALA A 20 -6.43 39.60 -10.70
CA ALA A 20 -5.90 38.46 -11.44
C ALA A 20 -5.05 37.53 -10.57
N LEU A 21 -4.31 38.07 -9.57
CA LEU A 21 -3.60 37.27 -8.57
C LEU A 21 -4.56 36.48 -7.66
N LEU A 22 -5.74 37.02 -7.37
CA LEU A 22 -6.76 36.34 -6.56
C LEU A 22 -7.49 35.22 -7.33
N LEU A 23 -7.36 35.17 -8.67
CA LEU A 23 -7.94 34.14 -9.53
C LEU A 23 -7.01 32.93 -9.78
N SER A 24 -5.81 32.87 -9.19
CA SER A 24 -5.02 31.63 -9.22
C SER A 24 -5.72 30.58 -8.35
N GLY A 25 -6.64 29.82 -8.95
CA GLY A 25 -7.35 28.73 -8.29
C GLY A 25 -6.36 27.71 -7.72
N CYS A 26 -6.54 27.34 -6.45
CA CYS A 26 -5.77 26.27 -5.82
C CYS A 26 -5.91 24.97 -6.62
N ALA A 27 -4.89 24.59 -7.37
CA ALA A 27 -4.72 23.20 -7.77
C ALA A 27 -4.52 22.37 -6.48
N SER A 28 -5.43 21.43 -6.23
CA SER A 28 -5.38 20.52 -5.09
C SER A 28 -4.43 19.37 -5.38
N ASN A 29 -3.14 19.62 -5.12
CA ASN A 29 -2.12 18.58 -5.07
C ASN A 29 -2.05 18.05 -3.65
N VAL A 30 -2.28 16.75 -3.48
CA VAL A 30 -2.39 16.13 -2.15
C VAL A 30 -1.35 15.04 -2.01
N VAL A 31 -0.57 15.11 -0.94
CA VAL A 31 0.36 14.05 -0.53
C VAL A 31 -0.18 13.40 0.73
N VAL A 32 -0.29 12.07 0.74
CA VAL A 32 -0.84 11.30 1.85
C VAL A 32 0.29 10.79 2.73
N LYS A 33 0.22 11.08 4.03
CA LYS A 33 1.07 10.45 5.05
C LYS A 33 0.34 9.27 5.67
N SER A 34 1.04 8.16 5.86
CA SER A 34 0.46 6.93 6.41
C SER A 34 0.05 7.07 7.88
N ASN A 35 -1.09 6.50 8.25
CA ASN A 35 -1.52 6.30 9.64
C ASN A 35 -2.20 4.92 9.80
N ILE A 36 -1.47 3.86 9.43
CA ILE A 36 -1.94 2.48 9.53
C ILE A 36 -1.49 1.89 10.87
N PRO A 37 -2.38 1.31 11.69
CA PRO A 37 -1.98 0.64 12.93
C PRO A 37 -1.32 -0.70 12.64
N THR A 38 -0.37 -1.11 13.48
CA THR A 38 0.24 -2.44 13.41
C THR A 38 -0.79 -3.49 13.84
N PRO A 39 -1.09 -4.50 13.00
CA PRO A 39 -2.05 -5.54 13.37
C PRO A 39 -1.44 -6.46 14.43
N LEU A 40 -2.24 -6.85 15.42
CA LEU A 40 -1.87 -7.86 16.41
C LEU A 40 -2.38 -9.23 15.93
N ILE A 41 -1.49 -10.01 15.32
CA ILE A 41 -1.79 -11.30 14.71
C ILE A 41 -0.62 -12.27 14.91
N GLU A 42 -0.91 -13.57 14.85
CA GLU A 42 0.13 -14.60 14.81
C GLU A 42 0.82 -14.61 13.45
N ARG A 43 2.15 -14.61 13.47
CA ARG A 43 2.96 -14.63 12.26
C ARG A 43 2.96 -16.04 11.65
N LEU A 44 2.77 -16.11 10.34
CA LEU A 44 2.88 -17.36 9.59
C LEU A 44 4.35 -17.78 9.47
N PRO A 45 4.67 -19.09 9.48
CA PRO A 45 6.02 -19.61 9.25
C PRO A 45 6.37 -19.57 7.75
N ILE A 46 6.37 -18.36 7.18
CA ILE A 46 6.70 -18.07 5.79
C ILE A 46 7.83 -17.03 5.79
N VAL A 47 8.81 -17.25 4.92
CA VAL A 47 9.86 -16.27 4.61
C VAL A 47 9.56 -15.70 3.22
N GLY A 48 9.23 -14.42 3.14
CA GLY A 48 8.82 -13.77 1.90
C GLY A 48 9.49 -12.44 1.64
N ALA A 49 9.36 -11.92 0.43
CA ALA A 49 9.81 -10.59 0.05
C ALA A 49 8.64 -9.78 -0.56
N ILE A 50 8.78 -8.46 -0.59
CA ILE A 50 7.83 -7.57 -1.25
C ILE A 50 8.53 -6.92 -2.44
N ARG A 51 7.91 -6.99 -3.61
CA ARG A 51 8.38 -6.37 -4.84
C ARG A 51 7.44 -5.23 -5.21
N TYR A 52 7.96 -4.00 -5.16
CA TYR A 52 7.28 -2.84 -5.72
C TYR A 52 7.82 -2.60 -7.13
N THR A 53 6.93 -2.57 -8.12
CA THR A 53 7.29 -2.26 -9.51
C THR A 53 7.50 -0.76 -9.69
N ASP A 54 8.16 -0.36 -10.77
CA ASP A 54 8.31 1.06 -11.11
C ASP A 54 6.96 1.77 -11.24
N ASP A 55 5.95 1.09 -11.81
CA ASP A 55 4.58 1.63 -11.90
C ASP A 55 3.95 1.87 -10.53
N PHE A 56 4.23 1.00 -9.56
CA PHE A 56 3.76 1.16 -8.19
C PHE A 56 4.47 2.31 -7.48
N GLU A 57 5.80 2.39 -7.63
CA GLU A 57 6.67 3.38 -7.01
C GLU A 57 6.47 4.80 -7.55
N ASN A 58 6.10 4.91 -8.84
CA ASN A 58 5.86 6.20 -9.49
C ASN A 58 4.37 6.50 -9.66
N TYR A 59 3.49 5.73 -9.02
CA TYR A 59 2.07 5.95 -9.13
C TYR A 59 1.67 7.34 -8.64
N ARG A 60 0.95 8.07 -9.48
CA ARG A 60 0.30 9.33 -9.11
C ARG A 60 -1.04 9.41 -9.80
N TYR A 61 -2.10 9.54 -9.01
CA TYR A 61 -3.39 9.88 -9.57
C TYR A 61 -3.32 11.30 -10.14
N THR A 62 -3.71 11.45 -11.41
CA THR A 62 -3.80 12.74 -12.09
C THR A 62 -5.16 12.85 -12.75
N GLU A 63 -5.88 13.91 -12.40
CA GLU A 63 -7.18 14.20 -12.98
C GLU A 63 -7.03 14.84 -14.36
N THR A 64 -7.88 14.43 -15.29
CA THR A 64 -7.90 14.95 -16.67
C THR A 64 -8.83 16.16 -16.79
N GLU A 65 -9.85 16.24 -15.95
CA GLU A 65 -10.83 17.31 -15.94
C GLU A 65 -10.44 18.46 -14.98
N LYS A 66 -10.10 19.62 -15.55
CA LYS A 66 -9.64 20.82 -14.80
C LYS A 66 -10.62 21.34 -13.73
N LYS A 67 -11.91 21.04 -13.85
CA LYS A 67 -12.95 21.57 -12.95
C LYS A 67 -13.17 20.70 -11.72
N ARG A 68 -12.58 19.51 -11.65
CA ARG A 68 -12.82 18.59 -10.54
C ARG A 68 -12.03 18.97 -9.30
N ALA A 69 -12.48 18.45 -8.17
CA ALA A 69 -12.02 18.87 -6.86
C ALA A 69 -10.59 18.43 -6.49
N LEU A 70 -10.05 17.41 -7.17
CA LEU A 70 -8.69 16.88 -6.97
C LEU A 70 -7.94 16.97 -8.29
N GLN A 71 -6.75 17.57 -8.30
CA GLN A 71 -5.91 17.61 -9.51
C GLN A 71 -4.88 16.49 -9.50
N THR A 72 -4.18 16.30 -8.38
CA THR A 72 -3.29 15.15 -8.20
C THR A 72 -3.37 14.59 -6.79
N LEU A 73 -3.18 13.28 -6.67
CA LEU A 73 -3.02 12.60 -5.39
C LEU A 73 -1.83 11.65 -5.45
N ASP A 74 -0.89 11.89 -4.54
CA ASP A 74 0.27 11.05 -4.31
C ASP A 74 0.09 10.35 -2.95
N PHE A 75 -0.02 9.02 -2.98
CA PHE A 75 -0.13 8.20 -1.79
C PHE A 75 0.89 7.07 -1.75
N THR A 76 1.97 7.18 -2.54
CA THR A 76 2.97 6.12 -2.73
C THR A 76 3.65 5.74 -1.43
N ASP A 77 4.12 6.72 -0.66
CA ASP A 77 4.73 6.46 0.64
C ASP A 77 3.74 5.82 1.61
N ALA A 78 2.49 6.29 1.61
CA ALA A 78 1.46 5.79 2.52
C ALA A 78 1.12 4.32 2.26
N GLN A 79 0.97 3.91 0.99
CA GLN A 79 0.70 2.53 0.62
C GLN A 79 1.90 1.60 0.84
N ARG A 80 3.14 2.07 0.61
CA ARG A 80 4.34 1.27 0.93
C ARG A 80 4.45 0.96 2.40
N VAL A 81 4.31 2.00 3.24
CA VAL A 81 4.30 1.83 4.70
C VAL A 81 3.21 0.83 5.12
N MET A 82 2.01 0.94 4.55
CA MET A 82 0.91 0.03 4.80
C MET A 82 1.26 -1.42 4.44
N PHE A 83 1.71 -1.70 3.21
CA PHE A 83 2.06 -3.05 2.78
C PHE A 83 3.22 -3.64 3.59
N ASN A 84 4.30 -2.87 3.81
CA ASN A 84 5.45 -3.29 4.59
C ASN A 84 5.06 -3.69 6.01
N GLN A 85 4.24 -2.87 6.67
CA GLN A 85 3.81 -3.13 8.04
C GLN A 85 2.89 -4.36 8.14
N ILE A 86 1.92 -4.47 7.23
CA ILE A 86 0.96 -5.58 7.24
C ILE A 86 1.67 -6.90 6.94
N PHE A 87 2.48 -6.96 5.89
CA PHE A 87 3.18 -8.20 5.53
C PHE A 87 4.32 -8.55 6.50
N GLY A 88 5.03 -7.56 7.06
CA GLY A 88 6.01 -7.79 8.14
C GLY A 88 5.40 -8.31 9.45
N SER A 89 4.11 -8.07 9.66
CA SER A 89 3.35 -8.67 10.77
C SER A 89 2.88 -10.08 10.44
N LEU A 90 2.50 -10.34 9.18
CA LEU A 90 1.99 -11.63 8.71
C LEU A 90 3.08 -12.69 8.50
N MET A 91 4.30 -12.30 8.12
CA MET A 91 5.39 -13.22 7.78
C MET A 91 6.76 -12.60 8.07
N THR A 92 7.83 -13.40 7.95
CA THR A 92 9.19 -12.86 7.97
C THR A 92 9.50 -12.27 6.61
N VAL A 93 9.75 -10.95 6.56
CA VAL A 93 10.10 -10.25 5.31
C VAL A 93 11.62 -10.16 5.18
N VAL A 94 12.15 -10.62 4.05
CA VAL A 94 13.57 -10.62 3.69
C VAL A 94 13.82 -9.81 2.41
N PRO A 95 15.08 -9.43 2.10
CA PRO A 95 15.45 -8.86 0.81
C PRO A 95 15.01 -9.73 -0.36
N LEU A 96 14.74 -9.10 -1.50
CA LEU A 96 14.26 -9.82 -2.69
C LEU A 96 15.28 -10.86 -3.18
N ASP A 97 16.57 -10.60 -3.09
CA ASP A 97 17.66 -11.50 -3.50
C ASP A 97 18.01 -12.59 -2.47
N SER A 98 17.29 -12.69 -1.35
CA SER A 98 17.55 -13.71 -0.34
C SER A 98 17.31 -15.13 -0.88
N PRO A 99 18.25 -16.08 -0.67
CA PRO A 99 18.07 -17.47 -1.07
C PRO A 99 16.98 -18.19 -0.26
N ASP A 100 16.67 -17.71 0.94
CA ASP A 100 15.69 -18.32 1.85
C ASP A 100 14.24 -17.88 1.53
N ARG A 101 14.06 -16.99 0.54
CA ARG A 101 12.78 -16.42 0.15
C ARG A 101 11.91 -17.47 -0.55
N GLN A 102 10.78 -17.78 0.05
CA GLN A 102 9.80 -18.77 -0.45
C GLN A 102 8.67 -18.13 -1.26
N LEU A 103 8.44 -16.83 -1.07
CA LEU A 103 7.30 -16.10 -1.60
C LEU A 103 7.71 -14.67 -1.97
N VAL A 104 7.27 -14.18 -3.12
CA VAL A 104 7.31 -12.76 -3.48
C VAL A 104 5.89 -12.24 -3.56
N ILE A 105 5.62 -11.13 -2.89
CA ILE A 105 4.37 -10.38 -2.98
C ILE A 105 4.59 -9.16 -3.87
N GLU A 106 3.75 -9.02 -4.89
CA GLU A 106 3.77 -7.87 -5.79
C GLU A 106 2.39 -7.21 -5.79
N PRO A 107 2.21 -6.10 -5.05
CA PRO A 107 1.02 -5.29 -5.14
C PRO A 107 1.05 -4.41 -6.40
N GLU A 108 -0.09 -4.33 -7.08
CA GLU A 108 -0.29 -3.52 -8.29
C GLU A 108 -1.54 -2.65 -8.09
N ILE A 109 -1.45 -1.36 -8.43
CA ILE A 109 -2.60 -0.45 -8.40
C ILE A 109 -3.32 -0.58 -9.74
N LEU A 110 -4.57 -1.02 -9.69
CA LEU A 110 -5.39 -1.18 -10.90
C LEU A 110 -6.22 0.06 -11.22
N ASP A 111 -6.73 0.73 -10.18
CA ASP A 111 -7.62 1.88 -10.35
C ASP A 111 -7.70 2.69 -9.06
N MET A 112 -7.96 3.99 -9.20
CA MET A 112 -8.28 4.90 -8.11
C MET A 112 -9.41 5.83 -8.54
N GLN A 113 -10.41 5.95 -7.68
CA GLN A 113 -11.55 6.83 -7.89
C GLN A 113 -11.76 7.68 -6.64
N TYR A 114 -12.33 8.86 -6.83
CA TYR A 114 -12.71 9.72 -5.73
C TYR A 114 -14.03 10.42 -5.96
N THR A 115 -14.60 10.91 -4.88
CA THR A 115 -15.76 11.79 -4.89
C THR A 115 -15.60 12.88 -3.84
N ALA A 116 -15.94 14.12 -4.20
CA ALA A 116 -15.86 15.27 -3.31
C ALA A 116 -17.23 15.84 -2.95
N PRO A 117 -17.34 16.63 -1.86
CA PRO A 117 -18.62 17.24 -1.45
C PRO A 117 -19.26 18.11 -2.53
N ARG A 118 -18.47 18.84 -3.32
CA ARG A 118 -18.98 19.69 -4.41
C ARG A 118 -19.54 18.92 -5.60
N GLU A 119 -19.30 17.62 -5.65
CA GLU A 119 -19.68 16.73 -6.75
C GLU A 119 -20.89 15.85 -6.36
N THR A 120 -21.32 15.90 -5.09
CA THR A 120 -22.46 15.14 -4.58
C THR A 120 -23.35 16.01 -3.69
N LYS A 121 -24.41 15.41 -3.15
CA LYS A 121 -25.23 16.01 -2.08
C LYS A 121 -24.75 15.65 -0.67
N LEU A 122 -23.65 14.89 -0.57
CA LEU A 122 -23.10 14.43 0.70
C LEU A 122 -21.92 15.30 1.10
N ASN A 123 -21.88 15.71 2.35
CA ASN A 123 -20.77 16.51 2.87
C ASN A 123 -19.60 15.60 3.27
N GLN A 124 -19.04 14.82 2.33
CA GLN A 124 -17.93 13.91 2.58
C GLN A 124 -16.99 13.76 1.38
N TYR A 125 -15.73 13.46 1.66
CA TYR A 125 -14.76 12.99 0.68
C TYR A 125 -14.73 11.47 0.70
N GLU A 126 -14.66 10.86 -0.48
CA GLU A 126 -14.58 9.42 -0.66
C GLU A 126 -13.45 9.06 -1.61
N ILE A 127 -12.75 7.96 -1.31
CA ILE A 127 -11.71 7.38 -2.15
C ILE A 127 -11.92 5.87 -2.21
N TRP A 128 -11.80 5.33 -3.43
CA TRP A 128 -11.69 3.91 -3.70
C TRP A 128 -10.34 3.64 -4.33
N ILE A 129 -9.65 2.61 -3.86
CA ILE A 129 -8.40 2.14 -4.45
C ILE A 129 -8.55 0.66 -4.72
N LYS A 130 -8.28 0.24 -5.96
CA LYS A 130 -8.34 -1.15 -6.38
C LYS A 130 -6.92 -1.65 -6.58
N TYR A 131 -6.55 -2.69 -5.85
CA TYR A 131 -5.27 -3.37 -6.02
C TYR A 131 -5.45 -4.78 -6.57
N ARG A 132 -4.46 -5.25 -7.31
CA ARG A 132 -4.18 -6.67 -7.51
C ARG A 132 -3.02 -7.06 -6.60
N ILE A 133 -3.13 -8.19 -5.92
CA ILE A 133 -2.06 -8.76 -5.11
C ILE A 133 -1.61 -10.05 -5.78
N LYS A 134 -0.41 -10.04 -6.37
CA LYS A 134 0.19 -11.21 -7.01
C LYS A 134 1.20 -11.86 -6.09
N LEU A 135 1.17 -13.18 -6.05
CA LEU A 135 2.08 -14.00 -5.27
C LEU A 135 2.75 -15.00 -6.20
N VAL A 136 4.07 -15.01 -6.19
CA VAL A 136 4.90 -15.98 -6.90
C VAL A 136 5.86 -16.67 -5.94
N ASP A 137 6.28 -17.89 -6.22
CA ASP A 137 7.34 -18.57 -5.47
C ASP A 137 8.74 -18.09 -5.87
N ALA A 138 9.77 -18.76 -5.35
CA ALA A 138 11.17 -18.46 -5.63
C ALA A 138 11.53 -18.58 -7.13
N ASP A 139 10.80 -19.42 -7.88
CA ASP A 139 11.00 -19.71 -9.30
C ASP A 139 10.06 -18.89 -10.21
N GLU A 140 9.50 -17.80 -9.66
CA GLU A 140 8.53 -16.91 -10.31
C GLU A 140 7.22 -17.63 -10.76
N GLN A 141 6.92 -18.81 -10.22
CA GLN A 141 5.66 -19.50 -10.52
C GLN A 141 4.53 -18.93 -9.69
N LYS A 142 3.37 -18.72 -10.34
CA LYS A 142 2.18 -18.13 -9.70
C LYS A 142 1.61 -19.03 -8.61
N ILE A 143 1.57 -18.50 -7.38
CA ILE A 143 0.91 -19.11 -6.22
C ILE A 143 -0.54 -18.64 -6.13
N ALA A 144 -0.76 -17.32 -6.16
CA ALA A 144 -2.07 -16.70 -5.97
C ALA A 144 -2.14 -15.32 -6.64
N ASP A 145 -3.36 -14.88 -6.94
CA ASP A 145 -3.64 -13.60 -7.59
C ASP A 145 -5.08 -13.23 -7.27
N TRP A 146 -5.27 -12.12 -6.55
CA TRP A 146 -6.60 -11.66 -6.23
C TRP A 146 -6.69 -10.14 -6.24
N ILE A 147 -7.93 -9.65 -6.35
CA ILE A 147 -8.26 -8.23 -6.28
C ILE A 147 -8.74 -7.87 -4.89
N ILE A 148 -8.25 -6.75 -4.39
CA ILE A 148 -8.71 -6.13 -3.15
C ILE A 148 -9.13 -4.68 -3.43
N LYS A 149 -10.15 -4.21 -2.73
CA LYS A 149 -10.65 -2.83 -2.84
C LYS A 149 -10.61 -2.18 -1.47
N GLY A 150 -9.92 -1.05 -1.37
CA GLY A 150 -9.98 -0.17 -0.22
C GLY A 150 -11.03 0.90 -0.42
N TYR A 151 -11.87 1.12 0.58
CA TYR A 151 -12.82 2.23 0.60
C TYR A 151 -12.60 3.12 1.82
N GLY A 152 -12.55 4.42 1.59
CA GLY A 152 -12.40 5.41 2.66
C GLY A 152 -13.31 6.60 2.47
N LYS A 153 -13.97 7.00 3.56
CA LYS A 153 -14.83 8.18 3.60
C LYS A 153 -14.56 9.02 4.83
N THR A 154 -14.60 10.34 4.69
CA THR A 154 -14.56 11.25 5.85
C THR A 154 -15.93 11.27 6.55
N PRO A 155 -16.00 11.32 7.90
CA PRO A 155 -17.28 11.41 8.62
C PRO A 155 -18.11 12.65 8.26
N THR A 156 -17.45 13.77 7.96
CA THR A 156 -18.01 14.99 7.41
C THR A 156 -16.88 15.76 6.72
N ALA A 157 -17.18 16.65 5.78
CA ALA A 157 -16.24 17.65 5.31
C ALA A 157 -16.07 18.66 6.45
N MET A 158 -15.13 18.35 7.35
CA MET A 158 -14.79 19.24 8.46
C MET A 158 -14.32 20.59 7.93
N LEU A 159 -14.33 21.61 8.81
CA LEU A 159 -13.70 22.92 8.57
C LEU A 159 -12.19 22.71 8.35
N GLY A 160 -11.81 22.39 7.12
CA GLY A 160 -10.46 22.02 6.72
C GLY A 160 -10.29 22.15 5.21
N SER A 161 -9.06 22.05 4.71
CA SER A 161 -8.81 22.12 3.27
C SER A 161 -9.32 20.87 2.57
N SER A 162 -9.68 20.99 1.28
CA SER A 162 -10.03 19.84 0.45
C SER A 162 -8.92 18.78 0.43
N GLY A 163 -7.66 19.21 0.43
CA GLY A 163 -6.51 18.30 0.51
C GLY A 163 -6.47 17.48 1.79
N ALA A 164 -6.81 18.06 2.94
CA ALA A 164 -6.92 17.31 4.20
C ALA A 164 -8.05 16.27 4.13
N GLY A 165 -9.19 16.62 3.52
CA GLY A 165 -10.30 15.71 3.29
C GLY A 165 -9.92 14.49 2.45
N PHE A 166 -9.28 14.71 1.30
CA PHE A 166 -8.77 13.62 0.46
C PHE A 166 -7.69 12.78 1.15
N SER A 167 -6.74 13.42 1.85
CA SER A 167 -5.70 12.70 2.60
C SER A 167 -6.28 11.81 3.69
N SER A 168 -7.33 12.27 4.38
CA SER A 168 -8.04 11.48 5.38
C SER A 168 -8.80 10.31 4.74
N ALA A 169 -9.53 10.53 3.63
CA ALA A 169 -10.23 9.47 2.93
C ALA A 169 -9.26 8.40 2.41
N ALA A 170 -8.13 8.81 1.83
CA ALA A 170 -7.09 7.90 1.35
C ALA A 170 -6.52 7.04 2.49
N ASN A 171 -6.21 7.65 3.63
CA ASN A 171 -5.77 6.90 4.81
C ASN A 171 -6.80 5.87 5.27
N ILE A 172 -8.09 6.21 5.29
CA ILE A 172 -9.15 5.26 5.66
C ILE A 172 -9.22 4.12 4.63
N ALA A 173 -9.11 4.41 3.34
CA ALA A 173 -9.08 3.38 2.29
C ALA A 173 -7.89 2.44 2.43
N LEU A 174 -6.70 2.97 2.73
CA LEU A 174 -5.50 2.17 3.00
C LEU A 174 -5.63 1.33 4.28
N ARG A 175 -6.28 1.86 5.33
CA ARG A 175 -6.58 1.09 6.56
C ARG A 175 -7.53 -0.07 6.29
N ASP A 176 -8.54 0.15 5.44
CA ASP A 176 -9.47 -0.90 5.01
C ASP A 176 -8.73 -2.02 4.25
N VAL A 177 -7.84 -1.67 3.31
CA VAL A 177 -6.96 -2.65 2.64
C VAL A 177 -6.11 -3.42 3.65
N GLY A 178 -5.45 -2.72 4.57
CA GLY A 178 -4.64 -3.34 5.61
C GLY A 178 -5.43 -4.35 6.45
N ALA A 179 -6.64 -3.98 6.90
CA ALA A 179 -7.51 -4.86 7.68
C ALA A 179 -7.93 -6.10 6.88
N GLN A 180 -8.33 -5.93 5.62
CA GLN A 180 -8.69 -7.02 4.73
C GLN A 180 -7.52 -7.98 4.49
N LEU A 181 -6.30 -7.46 4.34
CA LEU A 181 -5.09 -8.29 4.20
C LEU A 181 -4.76 -9.05 5.50
N SER A 182 -4.77 -8.37 6.64
CA SER A 182 -4.51 -8.99 7.95
C SER A 182 -5.45 -10.15 8.26
N ILE A 183 -6.73 -10.04 7.86
CA ILE A 183 -7.74 -11.07 8.08
C ILE A 183 -7.72 -12.14 6.98
N GLY A 184 -7.54 -11.72 5.73
CA GLY A 184 -7.77 -12.53 4.54
C GLY A 184 -6.57 -13.33 4.06
N PHE A 185 -5.34 -12.85 4.32
CA PHE A 185 -4.12 -13.44 3.74
C PHE A 185 -3.93 -14.91 4.14
N ALA A 186 -3.93 -15.19 5.44
CA ALA A 186 -3.79 -16.56 5.97
C ALA A 186 -4.95 -17.49 5.57
N ARG A 187 -6.11 -16.92 5.19
CA ARG A 187 -7.30 -17.69 4.80
C ARG A 187 -7.28 -18.11 3.33
N GLN A 188 -6.39 -17.56 2.51
CA GLN A 188 -6.26 -17.96 1.11
C GLN A 188 -5.84 -19.42 1.01
N ALA A 189 -6.58 -20.22 0.23
CA ALA A 189 -6.33 -21.66 0.12
C ALA A 189 -4.90 -21.99 -0.32
N ARG A 190 -4.34 -21.17 -1.23
CA ARG A 190 -2.97 -21.31 -1.73
C ARG A 190 -1.92 -20.98 -0.67
N ILE A 191 -2.18 -20.01 0.21
CA ILE A 191 -1.32 -19.70 1.35
C ILE A 191 -1.34 -20.84 2.37
N ARG A 192 -2.52 -21.36 2.71
CA ARG A 192 -2.62 -22.53 3.60
C ARG A 192 -1.87 -23.74 3.05
N ALA A 193 -1.98 -23.98 1.74
CA ALA A 193 -1.24 -25.05 1.08
C ALA A 193 0.28 -24.84 1.16
N LEU A 194 0.76 -23.60 0.98
CA LEU A 194 2.17 -23.25 1.14
C LEU A 194 2.67 -23.53 2.57
N VAL A 195 1.94 -23.04 3.58
CA VAL A 195 2.28 -23.27 5.00
C VAL A 195 2.35 -24.77 5.31
N LYS A 196 1.37 -25.55 4.83
CA LYS A 196 1.34 -27.00 5.04
C LYS A 196 2.54 -27.70 4.40
N ARG A 197 2.88 -27.37 3.15
CA ARG A 197 4.06 -27.94 2.47
C ARG A 197 5.36 -27.63 3.20
N ASN A 198 5.50 -26.39 3.68
CA ASN A 198 6.69 -25.98 4.42
C ASN A 198 6.84 -26.78 5.72
N ALA A 199 5.74 -26.99 6.46
CA ALA A 199 5.74 -27.79 7.67
C ALA A 199 6.12 -29.26 7.41
N GLU A 200 5.60 -29.86 6.33
CA GLU A 200 5.95 -31.23 5.92
C GLU A 200 7.43 -31.36 5.51
N SER A 201 7.96 -30.36 4.78
CA SER A 201 9.38 -30.32 4.40
C SER A 201 10.30 -30.21 5.61
N SER A 202 9.99 -29.34 6.59
CA SER A 202 10.78 -29.18 7.80
C SER A 202 10.78 -30.46 8.65
N SER A 203 9.61 -31.10 8.81
CA SER A 203 9.48 -32.37 9.55
C SER A 203 10.29 -33.50 8.91
N SER A 204 10.31 -33.59 7.58
CA SER A 204 11.07 -34.61 6.84
C SER A 204 12.59 -34.43 6.98
N ILE A 205 13.07 -33.18 6.97
CA ILE A 205 14.49 -32.86 7.17
C ILE A 205 14.93 -33.19 8.60
N GLU A 206 14.08 -32.90 9.59
CA GLU A 206 14.37 -33.19 11.00
C GLU A 206 14.46 -34.70 11.27
N LEU A 207 13.52 -35.49 10.73
CA LEU A 207 13.53 -36.95 10.81
C LEU A 207 14.79 -37.56 10.15
N ALA A 208 15.18 -37.07 8.98
CA ALA A 208 16.38 -37.53 8.29
C ALA A 208 17.66 -37.20 9.07
N THR A 209 17.71 -36.02 9.69
CA THR A 209 18.86 -35.58 10.49
C THR A 209 19.00 -36.42 11.77
N GLN A 210 17.88 -36.71 12.44
CA GLN A 210 17.86 -37.57 13.63
C GLN A 210 18.28 -39.01 13.31
N SER A 211 17.76 -39.59 12.23
CA SER A 211 18.14 -40.94 11.81
C SER A 211 19.64 -41.05 11.48
N GLN A 212 20.22 -40.04 10.84
CA GLN A 212 21.66 -40.02 10.55
C GLN A 212 22.51 -39.87 11.83
N ALA A 213 22.05 -39.07 12.80
CA ALA A 213 22.74 -38.92 14.09
C ALA A 213 22.74 -40.22 14.90
N GLU A 214 21.64 -40.96 14.91
CA GLU A 214 21.52 -42.27 15.57
C GLU A 214 22.41 -43.33 14.91
N LEU A 215 22.49 -43.35 13.58
CA LEU A 215 23.40 -44.24 12.83
C LEU A 215 24.86 -43.94 13.12
N ASN A 216 25.24 -42.65 13.17
CA ASN A 216 26.61 -42.25 13.48
C ASN A 216 27.02 -42.57 14.92
N THR A 217 26.08 -42.50 15.87
CA THR A 217 26.32 -42.85 17.28
C THR A 217 26.53 -44.36 17.44
N LYS A 218 25.71 -45.19 16.78
CA LYS A 218 25.90 -46.66 16.78
C LYS A 218 27.20 -47.10 16.14
N ALA A 219 27.61 -46.46 15.05
CA ALA A 219 28.89 -46.76 14.40
C ALA A 219 30.10 -46.41 15.29
N GLN A 220 29.98 -45.37 16.13
CA GLN A 220 31.02 -45.01 17.10
C GLN A 220 31.06 -45.96 18.31
N ASP A 221 29.94 -46.51 18.73
CA ASP A 221 29.90 -47.48 19.83
C ASP A 221 30.46 -48.85 19.40
N GLU A 222 30.28 -49.26 18.13
CA GLU A 222 30.86 -50.50 17.58
C GLU A 222 32.38 -50.43 17.34
N GLU A 223 32.95 -49.24 17.10
CA GLU A 223 34.39 -49.05 16.84
C GLU A 223 35.24 -48.98 18.15
N VAL A 224 34.59 -48.92 19.31
CA VAL A 224 35.25 -48.89 20.64
C VAL A 224 35.29 -50.27 21.32
N GLU A 225 34.57 -51.27 20.77
CA GLU A 225 34.52 -52.65 21.29
C GLU A 225 35.50 -53.63 20.60
N GLU A 226 36.28 -53.19 19.61
CA GLU A 226 37.45 -53.90 19.03
C GLU A 226 38.80 -53.43 19.62
#